data_AF-A0A292Z654-F1
#
_entry.id   AF-A0A292Z654-F1
#
_cell.length_a   1.000
_cell.length_b   1.000
_cell.length_c   1.000
_cell.angle_alpha   90.00
_cell.angle_beta   90.00
_cell.angle_gamma   90.00
#
_symmetry.space_group_name_H-M   'P 1'
#
loop_
_entity.id
_entity.type
_entity.pdbx_description
1 polymer ?
#
loop_
_entity_poly.entity_id
_entity_poly.type
_entity_poly.pdbx_seq_one_letter_code
_entity_poly.pdbx_strand_id
1 'polypeptide(L)' 'MTHEMSERLQALADDYTAAVNQAVAEDRFDTVARLADEYPDAALEVLTAG' A
#
# COMPACT_ATOMS: atom_id res chain seq x y z
N MET A 1 -19.03 -3.16 -0.12
CA MET A 1 -17.71 -3.61 -0.61
C MET A 1 -17.84 -5.06 -1.01
N THR A 2 -17.41 -5.45 -2.20
CA THR A 2 -17.46 -6.86 -2.67
C THR A 2 -16.32 -7.66 -2.02
N HIS A 3 -16.42 -8.99 -2.00
CA HIS A 3 -15.37 -9.86 -1.45
C HIS A 3 -14.04 -9.66 -2.21
N GLU A 4 -14.10 -9.64 -3.55
CA GLU A 4 -12.94 -9.40 -4.41
C GLU A 4 -12.26 -8.05 -4.12
N MET A 5 -13.04 -7.00 -3.87
CA MET A 5 -12.51 -5.68 -3.52
C MET A 5 -11.74 -5.71 -2.21
N SER A 6 -12.27 -6.40 -1.20
CA SER A 6 -11.61 -6.57 0.09
C SER A 6 -10.30 -7.36 -0.03
N GLU A 7 -10.26 -8.41 -0.86
CA GLU A 7 -9.04 -9.19 -1.12
C GLU A 7 -7.97 -8.34 -1.81
N ARG A 8 -8.36 -7.51 -2.78
CA ARG A 8 -7.43 -6.59 -3.47
C ARG A 8 -6.87 -5.53 -2.54
N LEU A 9 -7.69 -4.98 -1.64
CA LEU A 9 -7.23 -4.02 -0.63
C LEU A 9 -6.31 -4.67 0.40
N GLN A 10 -6.58 -5.92 0.80
CA GLN A 10 -5.71 -6.65 1.72
C GLN A 10 -4.34 -6.93 1.09
N ALA A 11 -4.31 -7.38 -0.17
CA ALA A 11 -3.06 -7.60 -0.89
C ALA A 11 -2.22 -6.31 -1.00
N LEU A 12 -2.88 -5.19 -1.32
CA LEU A 12 -2.22 -3.87 -1.36
C LEU A 12 -1.63 -3.48 0.00
N ALA A 13 -2.36 -3.71 1.09
CA ALA A 13 -1.91 -3.40 2.45
C ALA A 13 -0.71 -4.26 2.86
N ASP A 14 -0.72 -5.55 2.50
CA ASP A 14 0.38 -6.48 2.79
C ASP A 14 1.67 -6.06 2.04
N ASP A 15 1.55 -5.72 0.75
CA ASP A 15 2.67 -5.26 -0.07
C ASP A 15 3.25 -3.94 0.44
N TYR A 16 2.40 -2.97 0.78
CA TYR A 16 2.81 -1.71 1.38
C TYR A 16 3.56 -1.92 2.70
N THR A 17 3.02 -2.78 3.57
CA THR A 17 3.63 -3.10 4.88
C THR A 17 5.00 -3.73 4.70
N ALA A 18 5.15 -4.67 3.76
CA ALA A 18 6.42 -5.30 3.46
C ALA A 18 7.46 -4.27 2.97
N ALA A 19 7.07 -3.39 2.04
CA ALA A 19 7.93 -2.35 1.48
C ALA A 19 8.37 -1.33 2.54
N VAL A 20 7.45 -0.87 3.41
CA VAL A 20 7.77 0.04 4.50
C VAL A 20 8.72 -0.62 5.50
N ASN A 21 8.45 -1.85 5.92
CA ASN A 21 9.32 -2.56 6.86
C ASN A 21 10.73 -2.72 6.30
N GLN A 22 10.86 -3.06 5.01
CA GLN A 22 12.15 -3.14 4.35
C GLN A 22 12.86 -1.77 4.34
N ALA A 23 12.16 -0.71 3.96
CA ALA A 23 12.74 0.64 3.91
C ALA A 23 13.20 1.12 5.30
N VAL A 24 12.43 0.83 6.35
CA VAL A 24 12.81 1.12 7.74
C VAL A 24 14.04 0.33 8.16
N ALA A 25 14.10 -0.97 7.83
CA ALA A 25 15.26 -1.83 8.14
C ALA A 25 16.56 -1.36 7.44
N GLU A 26 16.43 -0.65 6.33
CA GLU A 26 17.55 -0.11 5.54
C GLU A 26 17.80 1.40 5.81
N ASP A 27 17.16 2.00 6.83
CA ASP A 27 17.24 3.43 7.16
C ASP A 27 16.87 4.38 6.00
N ARG A 28 16.05 3.92 5.05
CA ARG A 28 15.60 4.69 3.86
C ARG A 28 14.29 5.45 4.13
N PHE A 29 14.32 6.45 5.00
CA PHE A 29 13.12 7.20 5.39
C PHE A 29 12.50 8.03 4.27
N ASP A 30 13.28 8.44 3.27
CA ASP A 30 12.75 9.05 2.03
C ASP A 30 11.83 8.08 1.28
N THR A 31 12.19 6.80 1.27
CA THR A 31 11.40 5.74 0.63
C THR A 31 10.13 5.48 1.43
N VAL A 32 10.18 5.48 2.76
CA VAL A 32 8.98 5.40 3.62
C VAL A 32 8.04 6.57 3.34
N ALA A 33 8.56 7.80 3.29
CA ALA A 33 7.75 8.99 3.01
C ALA A 33 7.07 8.91 1.65
N ARG A 34 7.79 8.48 0.61
CA ARG A 34 7.23 8.27 -0.73
C ARG A 34 6.15 7.20 -0.75
N LEU A 35 6.39 6.04 -0.12
CA LEU A 35 5.40 4.97 -0.03
C LEU A 35 4.11 5.43 0.67
N ALA A 36 4.23 6.22 1.73
CA ALA A 36 3.09 6.75 2.48
C ALA A 36 2.28 7.77 1.65
N ASP A 37 2.94 8.51 0.76
CA ASP A 37 2.29 9.45 -0.17
C ASP A 37 1.55 8.72 -1.31
N GLU A 38 2.12 7.62 -1.82
CA GLU A 38 1.56 6.83 -2.92
C GLU A 38 0.40 5.90 -2.50
N TYR A 39 0.40 5.41 -1.25
CA TYR A 39 -0.56 4.41 -0.78
C TYR A 39 -2.05 4.83 -0.85
N PRO A 40 -2.44 6.06 -0.48
CA PRO A 40 -3.83 6.51 -0.58
C PRO A 40 -4.37 6.46 -2.02
N ASP A 41 -3.56 6.87 -3.00
CA ASP A 41 -3.95 6.86 -4.41
C ASP A 41 -4.09 5.43 -4.91
N ALA A 42 -3.15 4.54 -4.57
CA ALA A 42 -3.25 3.12 -4.90
C ALA A 42 -4.50 2.46 -4.29
N ALA A 43 -4.86 2.82 -3.05
CA ALA A 43 -6.08 2.31 -2.42
C ALA A 43 -7.34 2.85 -3.10
N LEU A 44 -7.34 4.12 -3.53
CA LEU A 44 -8.44 4.72 -4.28
C LEU A 44 -8.62 4.05 -5.64
N GLU A 45 -7.53 3.73 -6.35
CA GLU A 45 -7.59 2.99 -7.60
C GLU A 45 -8.27 1.63 -7.41
N VAL A 46 -7.93 0.89 -6.34
CA VAL A 46 -8.61 -0.37 -6.04
C VAL A 46 -10.10 -0.12 -5.82
N LEU A 47 -10.47 0.83 -4.97
CA LEU A 47 -11.86 1.16 -4.63
C LEU A 47 -12.71 1.61 -5.83
N THR A 48 -12.10 2.26 -6.82
CA THR A 48 -12.79 2.85 -7.98
C THR A 48 -12.74 1.98 -9.23
N ALA A 49 -11.89 0.96 -9.27
CA ALA A 49 -11.76 0.01 -10.37
C ALA A 49 -12.80 -1.13 -10.36
N GLY A 50 -13.90 -1.00 -9.61
CA GLY A 50 -14.96 -2.01 -9.43
C GLY A 50 -16.33 -1.58 -9.92
#